data_AF-A0A7S2J5L0-F1
#
_entry.id   AF-A0A7S2J5L0-F1
#
_cell.length_a   1.000
_cell.length_b   1.000
_cell.length_c   1.000
_cell.angle_alpha   90.00
_cell.angle_beta   90.00
_cell.angle_gamma   90.00
#
_symmetry.space_group_name_H-M   'P 1'
#
loop_
_entity.id
_entity.type
_entity.pdbx_description
1 polymer ?
#
loop_
_entity_poly.entity_id
_entity_poly.type
_entity_poly.pdbx_seq_one_letter_code
_entity_poly.pdbx_strand_id
1 'polypeptide(L)'
;RRFSCGMACLALDGVIERMALPLSPLSPSPLGTSDTCAATDENQIWEYCSARELMTLGWVHTHPTQTCFLSSMDLHTHCGYQSILDEAVAIVLSPSHSPSQGVFRLSHPTPPGLREVQKCRKTGFHPDHQRNGQQPGNGVYEECSHVRWTAAAAVKVVDLRK
;
A
#
# COMPACT_ATOMS: atom_id res chain seq x y z
N ARG A 1 11.59 3.12 16.33
CA ARG A 1 10.83 1.98 15.79
C ARG A 1 10.61 2.28 14.30
N ARG A 2 11.04 1.41 13.39
CA ARG A 2 11.12 1.72 11.94
C ARG A 2 9.80 1.41 11.24
N PHE A 3 9.44 2.19 10.22
CA PHE A 3 8.37 1.85 9.27
C PHE A 3 8.77 0.61 8.48
N SER A 4 7.80 -0.21 8.08
CA SER A 4 8.03 -1.42 7.30
C SER A 4 7.00 -1.50 6.17
N CYS A 5 7.43 -1.77 4.94
CA CYS A 5 6.57 -2.06 3.80
C CYS A 5 6.87 -3.44 3.21
N GLY A 6 5.89 -4.02 2.55
CA GLY A 6 5.97 -5.30 1.84
C GLY A 6 4.93 -5.32 0.73
N MET A 7 5.13 -6.18 -0.27
CA MET A 7 4.19 -6.35 -1.38
C MET A 7 3.32 -7.58 -1.14
N ALA A 8 2.05 -7.47 -1.48
CA ALA A 8 1.08 -8.56 -1.34
C ALA A 8 0.86 -9.19 -2.72
N CYS A 9 1.28 -10.44 -2.88
CA CYS A 9 1.13 -11.22 -4.09
C CYS A 9 0.13 -12.37 -3.83
N LEU A 10 -0.58 -12.83 -4.86
CA LEU A 10 -1.51 -13.95 -4.79
C LEU A 10 -1.17 -14.96 -5.88
N ALA A 11 -1.10 -16.23 -5.50
CA ALA A 11 -1.11 -17.33 -6.45
C ALA A 11 -2.56 -17.63 -6.89
N LEU A 12 -2.75 -17.97 -8.17
CA LEU A 12 -4.06 -18.27 -8.76
C LEU A 12 -4.77 -19.50 -8.16
N ASP A 13 -4.07 -20.31 -7.37
CA ASP A 13 -4.59 -21.47 -6.64
C ASP A 13 -5.33 -21.09 -5.33
N GLY A 14 -5.45 -19.80 -5.03
CA GLY A 14 -6.10 -19.27 -3.82
C GLY A 14 -5.15 -19.13 -2.62
N VAL A 15 -3.84 -19.40 -2.79
CA VAL A 15 -2.83 -19.18 -1.76
C VAL A 15 -2.29 -17.75 -1.83
N ILE A 16 -2.65 -16.91 -0.85
CA ILE A 16 -2.09 -15.57 -0.71
C ILE A 16 -0.63 -15.68 -0.25
N GLU A 17 0.32 -15.35 -1.13
CA GLU A 17 1.74 -15.25 -0.79
C GLU A 17 2.10 -13.81 -0.41
N ARG A 18 2.30 -13.57 0.89
CA ARG A 18 2.77 -12.27 1.36
C ARG A 18 4.27 -12.16 1.17
N MET A 19 4.73 -11.14 0.45
CA MET A 19 6.16 -10.89 0.26
C MET A 19 6.64 -9.75 1.15
N ALA A 20 7.61 -10.02 2.01
CA ALA A 20 8.35 -9.02 2.77
C ALA A 20 9.58 -8.58 1.97
N LEU A 21 9.74 -7.28 1.79
CA LEU A 21 10.80 -6.70 0.95
C LEU A 21 11.85 -5.95 1.78
N PRO A 22 13.08 -5.83 1.27
CA PRO A 22 14.08 -4.96 1.85
C PRO A 22 13.60 -3.51 1.94
N LEU A 23 13.79 -2.99 3.15
CA LEU A 23 13.45 -1.64 3.58
C LEU A 23 14.72 -0.79 3.42
N SER A 24 14.74 0.16 2.48
CA SER A 24 15.57 1.34 2.70
C SER A 24 14.68 2.44 3.29
N PRO A 25 15.07 3.08 4.42
CA PRO A 25 14.63 4.44 4.62
C PRO A 25 15.08 5.21 3.38
N LEU A 26 14.17 5.89 2.67
CA LEU A 26 14.62 6.96 1.78
C LEU A 26 15.47 7.86 2.68
N SER A 27 16.74 8.04 2.31
CA SER A 27 17.77 8.77 3.06
C SER A 27 17.18 10.01 3.76
N PRO A 28 17.59 10.33 5.01
CA PRO A 28 17.04 11.48 5.70
C PRO A 28 17.20 12.72 4.83
N SER A 29 16.08 13.39 4.54
CA SER A 29 16.10 14.83 4.37
C SER A 29 16.96 15.40 5.52
N PRO A 30 17.77 16.45 5.31
CA PRO A 30 18.56 17.09 6.38
C PRO A 30 17.72 17.59 7.59
N LEU A 31 16.39 17.37 7.57
CA LEU A 31 15.43 17.60 8.65
C LEU A 31 14.92 16.32 9.36
N GLY A 32 15.39 15.12 9.02
CA GLY A 32 15.25 13.92 9.86
C GLY A 32 13.84 13.39 10.13
N THR A 33 13.11 12.96 9.10
CA THR A 33 11.85 12.20 9.28
C THR A 33 11.93 10.82 8.64
N SER A 34 11.67 9.78 9.44
CA SER A 34 11.79 8.35 9.11
C SER A 34 10.48 7.79 8.53
N ASP A 35 9.67 8.57 7.82
CA ASP A 35 8.25 8.26 7.56
C ASP A 35 7.96 7.56 6.22
N THR A 36 9.00 7.04 5.55
CA THR A 36 8.85 6.48 4.21
C THR A 36 9.47 5.10 4.06
N CYS A 37 8.85 4.25 3.26
CA CYS A 37 9.39 2.96 2.84
C CYS A 37 9.16 2.79 1.34
N ALA A 38 10.20 2.40 0.60
CA ALA A 38 10.13 2.11 -0.82
C ALA A 38 10.76 0.73 -1.09
N ALA A 39 10.19 -0.03 -2.03
CA ALA A 39 10.81 -1.26 -2.51
C ALA A 39 12.13 -0.91 -3.21
N THR A 40 13.24 -1.49 -2.74
CA THR A 40 14.58 -1.16 -3.25
C THR A 40 15.00 -2.00 -4.46
N ASP A 41 14.28 -3.09 -4.74
CA ASP A 41 14.60 -4.02 -5.82
C ASP A 41 13.32 -4.61 -6.42
N GLU A 42 12.56 -3.77 -7.14
CA GLU A 42 11.33 -4.16 -7.83
C GLU A 42 11.55 -5.31 -8.83
N ASN A 43 12.73 -5.40 -9.43
CA ASN A 43 13.10 -6.49 -10.34
C ASN A 43 13.13 -7.84 -9.63
N GLN A 44 13.67 -7.90 -8.42
CA GLN A 44 13.70 -9.15 -7.66
C GLN A 44 12.27 -9.65 -7.33
N ILE A 45 11.32 -8.74 -7.05
CA ILE A 45 9.93 -9.16 -6.88
C ILE A 45 9.33 -9.64 -8.19
N TRP A 46 9.55 -8.89 -9.27
CA TRP A 46 9.05 -9.27 -10.58
C TRP A 46 9.53 -10.66 -10.97
N GLU A 47 10.83 -10.93 -10.83
CA GLU A 47 11.42 -12.25 -11.07
C GLU A 47 10.80 -13.33 -10.18
N TYR A 48 10.62 -13.06 -8.89
CA TYR A 48 10.01 -14.01 -7.97
C TYR A 48 8.56 -14.35 -8.35
N CYS A 49 7.76 -13.32 -8.65
CA CYS A 49 6.34 -13.47 -9.00
C CYS A 49 6.18 -14.14 -10.35
N SER A 50 6.94 -13.70 -11.36
CA SER A 50 6.91 -14.26 -12.70
C SER A 50 7.30 -15.74 -12.71
N ALA A 51 8.36 -16.11 -11.99
CA ALA A 51 8.80 -17.51 -11.91
C ALA A 51 7.81 -18.46 -11.20
N ARG A 52 6.80 -17.92 -10.50
CA ARG A 52 5.80 -18.66 -9.74
C ARG A 52 4.37 -18.36 -10.19
N GLU A 53 4.21 -17.65 -11.30
CA GLU A 53 2.91 -17.25 -11.85
C GLU A 53 2.02 -16.52 -10.82
N LEU A 54 2.64 -15.69 -9.97
CA LEU A 54 1.95 -14.89 -8.95
C LEU A 54 1.47 -13.57 -9.53
N MET A 55 0.26 -13.16 -9.16
CA MET A 55 -0.31 -11.86 -9.47
C MET A 55 -0.12 -10.90 -8.29
N THR A 56 0.31 -9.67 -8.57
CA THR A 56 0.40 -8.62 -7.56
C THR A 56 -0.98 -8.03 -7.29
N LEU A 57 -1.54 -8.26 -6.10
CA LEU A 57 -2.85 -7.74 -5.70
C LEU A 57 -2.78 -6.42 -4.94
N GLY A 58 -1.59 -5.98 -4.56
CA GLY A 58 -1.44 -4.78 -3.78
C GLY A 58 -0.22 -4.85 -2.88
N TRP A 59 -0.31 -4.16 -1.76
CA TRP A 59 0.82 -3.97 -0.87
C TRP A 59 0.38 -3.71 0.56
N VAL A 60 1.31 -3.90 1.49
CA VAL A 60 1.08 -3.73 2.93
C VAL A 60 2.21 -2.92 3.54
N HIS A 61 1.88 -1.92 4.36
CA HIS A 61 2.88 -1.19 5.14
C HIS A 61 2.41 -0.93 6.56
N THR A 62 3.37 -0.57 7.41
CA THR A 62 3.15 -0.31 8.83
C THR A 62 3.27 1.17 9.11
N HIS A 63 2.37 1.67 9.96
CA HIS A 63 2.42 2.97 10.62
C HIS A 63 2.76 2.73 12.10
N PRO A 64 4.04 2.71 12.49
CA PRO A 64 4.42 2.36 13.87
C PRO A 64 3.84 3.33 14.91
N THR A 65 3.71 4.61 14.53
CA THR A 65 3.31 5.70 15.42
C THR A 65 2.16 6.55 14.86
N GLN A 66 1.76 6.36 13.60
CA GLN A 66 0.69 7.11 12.95
C GLN A 66 -0.60 6.30 12.99
N THR A 67 -1.74 6.98 12.91
CA THR A 67 -3.05 6.33 12.79
C THR A 67 -3.17 5.52 11.49
N CYS A 68 -4.22 4.72 11.36
CA CYS A 68 -4.47 3.92 10.16
C CYS A 68 -5.13 4.77 9.06
N PHE A 69 -4.34 5.22 8.08
CA PHE A 69 -4.79 6.03 6.93
C PHE A 69 -3.80 5.91 5.76
N LEU A 70 -4.17 6.37 4.56
CA LEU A 70 -3.23 6.53 3.44
C LEU A 70 -2.62 7.93 3.43
N SER A 71 -1.30 8.03 3.57
CA SER A 71 -0.56 9.29 3.41
C SER A 71 -0.54 9.74 1.95
N SER A 72 -0.13 11.00 1.70
CA SER A 72 0.01 11.51 0.33
C SER A 72 0.91 10.64 -0.54
N MET A 73 2.00 10.13 0.03
CA MET A 73 2.90 9.21 -0.66
C MET A 73 2.24 7.85 -0.92
N ASP A 74 1.50 7.31 0.05
CA ASP A 74 0.79 6.04 -0.11
C ASP A 74 -0.26 6.12 -1.24
N LEU A 75 -0.94 7.26 -1.37
CA LEU A 75 -1.90 7.49 -2.46
C LEU A 75 -1.21 7.43 -3.83
N HIS A 76 -0.05 8.06 -3.98
CA HIS A 76 0.72 8.04 -5.23
C HIS A 76 1.28 6.66 -5.54
N THR A 77 1.79 5.94 -4.54
CA THR A 77 2.22 4.54 -4.70
C THR A 77 1.05 3.67 -5.13
N HIS A 78 -0.07 3.73 -4.40
CA HIS A 78 -1.23 2.91 -4.66
C HIS A 78 -1.90 3.23 -6.02
N CYS A 79 -1.84 4.48 -6.46
CA CYS A 79 -2.29 4.88 -7.79
C CYS A 79 -1.62 4.06 -8.90
N GLY A 80 -0.34 3.72 -8.77
CA GLY A 80 0.36 2.84 -9.72
C GLY A 80 -0.28 1.44 -9.77
N TYR A 81 -0.47 0.81 -8.60
CA TYR A 81 -1.09 -0.51 -8.50
C TYR A 81 -2.52 -0.53 -9.04
N GLN A 82 -3.37 0.41 -8.60
CA GLN A 82 -4.78 0.43 -9.01
C GLN A 82 -4.97 0.84 -10.47
N SER A 83 -3.98 1.48 -11.11
CA SER A 83 -4.01 1.74 -12.55
C SER A 83 -3.74 0.48 -13.39
N ILE A 84 -3.13 -0.55 -12.81
CA ILE A 84 -2.83 -1.84 -13.46
C ILE A 84 -3.92 -2.87 -13.15
N LEU A 85 -4.42 -2.90 -11.92
CA LEU A 85 -5.45 -3.82 -11.43
C LEU A 85 -6.47 -3.04 -10.60
N ASP A 86 -7.72 -2.94 -11.05
CA ASP A 86 -8.73 -2.12 -10.36
C ASP A 86 -9.04 -2.66 -8.95
N GLU A 87 -8.93 -3.97 -8.76
CA GLU A 87 -9.12 -4.65 -7.47
C GLU A 87 -7.92 -4.48 -6.51
N ALA A 88 -6.85 -3.79 -6.92
CA ALA A 88 -5.66 -3.64 -6.09
C ALA A 88 -5.98 -2.98 -4.75
N VAL A 89 -5.28 -3.40 -3.68
CA VAL A 89 -5.49 -2.87 -2.32
C VAL A 89 -4.22 -2.38 -1.65
N ALA A 90 -4.36 -1.38 -0.78
CA ALA A 90 -3.33 -0.92 0.14
C ALA A 90 -3.73 -1.28 1.58
N ILE A 91 -2.92 -2.11 2.24
CA ILE A 91 -3.14 -2.53 3.63
C ILE A 91 -2.24 -1.72 4.56
N VAL A 92 -2.83 -1.01 5.51
CA VAL A 92 -2.09 -0.25 6.54
C VAL A 92 -2.19 -0.97 7.87
N LEU A 93 -1.07 -1.27 8.51
CA LEU A 93 -1.01 -1.82 9.86
C LEU A 93 -0.55 -0.73 10.84
N SER A 94 -1.41 -0.32 11.77
CA SER A 94 -1.13 0.69 12.80
C SER A 94 -1.18 0.06 14.20
N PRO A 95 -0.13 -0.66 14.65
CA PRO A 95 -0.18 -1.44 15.90
C PRO A 95 -0.38 -0.61 17.16
N SER A 96 -0.15 0.70 17.09
CA SER A 96 -0.27 1.63 18.23
C SER A 96 -1.62 2.36 18.29
N HIS A 97 -2.55 2.11 17.35
CA HIS A 97 -3.83 2.80 17.26
C HIS A 97 -5.00 1.83 17.07
N SER A 98 -6.22 2.36 17.22
CA SER A 98 -7.47 1.68 16.87
C SER A 98 -8.18 2.50 15.78
N PRO A 99 -8.51 1.93 14.61
CA PRO A 99 -8.25 0.53 14.23
C PRO A 99 -6.76 0.26 14.02
N SER A 100 -6.33 -0.97 14.34
CA SER A 100 -4.94 -1.40 14.22
C SER A 100 -4.56 -1.86 12.81
N GLN A 101 -5.56 -1.98 11.93
CA GLN A 101 -5.39 -2.35 10.53
C GLN A 101 -6.51 -1.74 9.68
N GLY A 102 -6.22 -1.48 8.42
CA GLY A 102 -7.18 -0.97 7.44
C GLY A 102 -6.81 -1.44 6.04
N VAL A 103 -7.82 -1.62 5.19
CA VAL A 103 -7.66 -1.98 3.78
C VAL A 103 -8.32 -0.89 2.97
N PHE A 104 -7.55 -0.28 2.08
CA PHE A 104 -7.96 0.91 1.36
C PHE A 104 -7.80 0.73 -0.14
N ARG A 105 -8.58 1.51 -0.89
CA ARG A 105 -8.43 1.71 -2.34
C ARG A 105 -8.63 3.18 -2.69
N LEU A 106 -8.08 3.65 -3.81
CA LEU A 106 -8.47 4.95 -4.36
C LEU A 106 -9.92 4.89 -4.84
N SER A 107 -10.67 5.94 -4.54
CA SER A 107 -12.08 6.01 -4.94
C SER A 107 -12.21 6.05 -6.47
N HIS A 108 -13.10 5.22 -7.01
CA HIS A 108 -13.40 5.13 -8.43
C HIS A 108 -14.73 4.39 -8.66
N PRO A 109 -15.60 4.81 -9.60
CA PRO A 109 -15.51 6.00 -10.47
C PRO A 109 -15.99 7.30 -9.81
N THR A 110 -16.81 7.21 -8.76
CA THR A 110 -17.39 8.37 -8.05
C THR A 110 -17.28 8.15 -6.54
N PRO A 111 -16.47 8.94 -5.80
CA PRO A 111 -15.63 10.04 -6.26
C PRO A 111 -14.44 9.58 -7.15
N PRO A 112 -13.90 10.45 -8.03
CA PRO A 112 -12.86 10.09 -8.99
C PRO A 112 -11.43 10.21 -8.41
N GLY A 113 -11.19 9.69 -7.21
CA GLY A 113 -9.92 9.82 -6.49
C GLY A 113 -8.72 9.28 -7.27
N LEU A 114 -8.88 8.15 -7.97
CA LEU A 114 -7.84 7.61 -8.85
C LEU A 114 -7.40 8.64 -9.90
N ARG A 115 -8.35 9.31 -10.56
CA ARG A 115 -8.05 10.32 -11.59
C ARG A 115 -7.43 11.58 -11.00
N GLU A 116 -7.77 11.93 -9.76
CA GLU A 116 -7.19 13.08 -9.07
C GLU A 116 -5.69 12.87 -8.83
N VAL A 117 -5.31 11.70 -8.30
CA VAL A 117 -3.92 11.34 -8.04
C VAL A 117 -3.12 11.20 -9.35
N GLN A 118 -3.69 10.56 -10.38
CA GLN A 118 -3.06 10.44 -11.71
C GLN A 118 -2.69 11.78 -12.36
N LYS A 119 -3.47 12.84 -12.09
CA LYS A 119 -3.24 14.19 -12.63
C LYS A 119 -2.27 15.00 -11.79
N CYS A 120 -1.96 14.56 -10.58
CA CYS A 120 -1.03 15.25 -9.72
C CYS A 120 0.40 15.18 -10.29
N ARG A 121 1.14 16.28 -10.18
CA ARG A 121 2.53 16.43 -10.65
C ARG A 121 3.47 16.91 -9.54
N LYS A 122 2.96 17.04 -8.32
CA LYS A 122 3.75 17.45 -7.15
C LYS A 122 4.61 16.29 -6.68
N THR A 123 5.82 16.61 -6.21
CA THR A 123 6.77 15.64 -5.67
C THR A 123 6.90 15.82 -4.15
N GLY A 124 7.34 14.76 -3.46
CA GLY A 124 7.46 14.75 -2.02
C GLY A 124 6.10 14.73 -1.30
N PHE A 125 6.12 14.96 0.02
CA PHE A 125 4.91 15.02 0.82
C PHE A 125 4.14 16.32 0.56
N HIS A 126 2.84 16.23 0.26
CA HIS A 126 1.98 17.40 0.06
C HIS A 126 0.54 17.15 0.53
N PRO A 127 -0.17 18.18 1.03
CA PRO A 127 -1.47 18.02 1.70
C PRO A 127 -2.68 18.01 0.74
N ASP A 128 -2.47 18.15 -0.58
CA ASP A 128 -3.56 18.39 -1.53
C ASP A 128 -4.62 17.28 -1.52
N HIS A 129 -4.18 16.03 -1.39
CA HIS A 129 -5.08 14.87 -1.35
C HIS A 129 -5.57 14.52 0.07
N GLN A 130 -5.02 15.17 1.11
CA GLN A 130 -5.38 14.91 2.50
C GLN A 130 -6.64 15.65 2.94
N ARG A 131 -6.99 16.77 2.27
CA ARG A 131 -8.19 17.58 2.61
C ARG A 131 -9.51 16.83 2.50
N ASN A 132 -9.49 15.74 1.74
CA ASN A 132 -10.66 14.95 1.38
C ASN A 132 -10.66 13.56 2.05
N GLY A 133 -9.50 13.07 2.48
CA GLY A 133 -9.22 11.65 2.73
C GLY A 133 -9.78 11.00 4.00
N GLN A 134 -10.80 11.56 4.68
CA GLN A 134 -11.40 10.90 5.85
C GLN A 134 -12.92 11.02 5.93
N GLN A 135 -13.57 11.72 5.00
CA GLN A 135 -15.03 11.86 5.00
C GLN A 135 -15.67 10.91 3.99
N PRO A 136 -16.64 10.07 4.41
CA PRO A 136 -17.41 9.24 3.50
C PRO A 136 -18.01 10.06 2.36
N GLY A 137 -17.80 9.62 1.11
CA GLY A 137 -18.42 10.23 -0.08
C GLY A 137 -17.67 11.42 -0.70
N ASN A 138 -16.59 11.93 -0.09
CA ASN A 138 -15.76 12.99 -0.66
C ASN A 138 -14.24 12.68 -0.62
N GLY A 139 -13.86 11.46 -0.25
CA GLY A 139 -12.46 11.04 -0.14
C GLY A 139 -11.79 10.66 -1.44
N VAL A 140 -10.50 10.99 -1.55
CA VAL A 140 -9.60 10.51 -2.63
C VAL A 140 -9.38 8.99 -2.55
N TYR A 141 -9.61 8.42 -1.36
CA TYR A 141 -9.57 7.00 -1.10
C TYR A 141 -10.69 6.61 -0.13
N GLU A 142 -10.97 5.32 -0.06
CA GLU A 142 -12.03 4.73 0.76
C GLU A 142 -11.60 3.38 1.32
N GLU A 143 -12.35 2.88 2.32
CA GLU A 143 -12.20 1.50 2.76
C GLU A 143 -12.64 0.53 1.66
N CYS A 144 -11.86 -0.53 1.49
CA CYS A 144 -12.08 -1.51 0.45
C CYS A 144 -13.25 -2.44 0.82
N SER A 145 -14.38 -2.30 0.12
CA SER A 145 -15.60 -3.09 0.35
C SER A 145 -15.57 -4.47 -0.33
N HIS A 146 -14.72 -4.66 -1.34
CA HIS A 146 -14.60 -5.91 -2.09
C HIS A 146 -13.65 -6.94 -1.46
N VAL A 147 -12.96 -6.58 -0.37
CA VAL A 147 -12.09 -7.48 0.40
C VAL A 147 -12.79 -7.95 1.68
N ARG A 148 -12.64 -9.24 1.99
CA ARG A 148 -13.12 -9.84 3.23
C ARG A 148 -11.97 -10.56 3.94
N TRP A 149 -11.84 -10.32 5.23
CA TRP A 149 -10.90 -11.05 6.07
C TRP A 149 -11.40 -12.49 6.29
N THR A 150 -10.51 -13.46 6.15
CA THR A 150 -10.79 -14.87 6.42
C THR A 150 -9.62 -15.51 7.15
N ALA A 151 -9.92 -16.39 8.10
CA ALA A 151 -8.91 -17.20 8.79
C ALA A 151 -8.63 -18.53 8.04
N ALA A 152 -9.36 -18.82 6.97
CA ALA A 152 -9.31 -20.11 6.28
C ALA A 152 -8.16 -20.23 5.26
N ALA A 153 -7.58 -19.11 4.82
CA ALA A 153 -6.54 -19.11 3.80
C ALA A 153 -5.15 -19.30 4.43
N ALA A 154 -4.36 -20.23 3.90
CA ALA A 154 -2.96 -20.34 4.24
C ALA A 154 -2.21 -19.12 3.67
N VAL A 155 -1.44 -18.43 4.50
CA VAL A 155 -0.58 -17.32 4.10
C VAL A 155 0.87 -17.73 4.27
N LYS A 156 1.64 -17.63 3.19
CA LYS A 156 3.09 -17.85 3.22
C LYS A 156 3.79 -16.50 3.19
N VAL A 157 4.69 -16.26 4.15
CA VAL A 157 5.52 -15.05 4.18
C VAL A 157 6.88 -15.37 3.58
N VAL A 158 7.25 -14.65 2.53
CA VAL A 158 8.54 -14.79 1.86
C VAL A 158 9.35 -13.54 2.11
N ASP A 159 10.52 -13.68 2.71
CA ASP A 159 11.44 -12.59 2.96
C ASP A 159 12.52 -12.55 1.88
N LEU A 160 12.52 -11.51 1.04
CA LEU A 160 13.52 -11.33 -0.02
C LEU A 160 14.69 -10.44 0.41
N ARG A 161 14.78 -10.09 1.71
CA ARG A 161 15.92 -9.33 2.25
C ARG A 161 17.19 -10.17 2.15
N LYS A 162 18.25 -9.59 1.56
CA LYS A 162 19.61 -10.13 1.59
C LYS A 162 20.30 -9.77 2.90
#